data_AF-A0A1L7D0I4-F1
#
_entry.id   AF-A0A1L7D0I4-F1
#
_cell.length_a   1.000
_cell.length_b   1.000
_cell.length_c   1.000
_cell.angle_alpha   90.00
_cell.angle_beta   90.00
_cell.angle_gamma   90.00
#
_symmetry.space_group_name_H-M   'P 1'
#
loop_
_entity.id
_entity.type
_entity.pdbx_description
1 polymer ?
#
loop_
_entity_poly.entity_id
_entity_poly.type
_entity_poly.pdbx_seq_one_letter_code
_entity_poly.pdbx_strand_id
1 'polypeptide(L)'
;MTPEQLLLVAQEFCAAYRTTVRDYAALAAAATASTATMDGVMVHANAEQAASALQNVLERVPALRTHNKEFAVFCANVYRQTCYTR
;
A
#
# COMPACT_ATOMS: atom_id res chain seq x y z
N MET A 1 -7.82 2.21 -1.27
CA MET A 1 -7.32 0.98 -1.91
C MET A 1 -7.57 -0.17 -0.96
N THR A 2 -8.27 -1.22 -1.38
CA THR A 2 -8.56 -2.38 -0.50
C THR A 2 -7.35 -3.32 -0.43
N PRO A 3 -7.28 -4.22 0.58
CA PRO A 3 -6.23 -5.23 0.67
C PRO A 3 -6.08 -6.09 -0.59
N GLU A 4 -7.19 -6.46 -1.23
CA GLU A 4 -7.22 -7.27 -2.45
C GLU A 4 -6.66 -6.50 -3.64
N GLN A 5 -7.00 -5.21 -3.77
CA GLN A 5 -6.42 -4.34 -4.80
C GLN A 5 -4.91 -4.20 -4.61
N LEU A 6 -4.45 -4.03 -3.36
CA LEU A 6 -3.02 -3.96 -3.06
C LEU A 6 -2.32 -5.29 -3.34
N LEU A 7 -2.97 -6.44 -3.10
CA LEU A 7 -2.43 -7.75 -3.44
C LEU A 7 -2.24 -7.92 -4.96
N LEU A 8 -3.20 -7.48 -5.77
CA LEU A 8 -3.06 -7.49 -7.23
C LEU A 8 -1.86 -6.66 -7.69
N VAL A 9 -1.70 -5.46 -7.12
CA VAL A 9 -0.54 -4.60 -7.38
C VAL A 9 0.77 -5.29 -6.95
N ALA A 10 0.76 -5.99 -5.80
CA ALA A 10 1.91 -6.75 -5.32
C ALA A 10 2.28 -7.91 -6.24
N GLN A 11 1.29 -8.62 -6.79
CA GLN A 11 1.51 -9.74 -7.71
C GLN A 11 2.16 -9.28 -9.02
N GLU A 12 1.65 -8.19 -9.60
CA GLU A 12 2.23 -7.60 -10.82
C GLU A 12 3.66 -7.09 -10.57
N PHE A 13 3.90 -6.44 -9.43
CA PHE A 13 5.25 -6.03 -9.04
C PHE A 13 6.18 -7.24 -8.84
N CYS A 14 5.70 -8.30 -8.19
CA CYS A 14 6.46 -9.53 -7.99
C CYS A 14 6.86 -10.17 -9.33
N ALA A 15 5.95 -10.20 -10.30
CA ALA A 15 6.19 -10.74 -11.64
C ALA A 15 7.27 -9.93 -12.38
N ALA A 16 7.23 -8.59 -12.30
CA ALA A 16 8.19 -7.71 -12.97
C ALA A 16 9.60 -7.76 -12.35
N TYR A 17 9.70 -7.76 -11.01
CA TYR A 17 10.97 -7.65 -10.29
C TYR A 17 11.52 -9.00 -9.82
N ARG A 18 10.90 -10.12 -10.24
CA ARG A 18 11.26 -11.50 -9.84
C ARG A 18 11.37 -11.65 -8.31
N THR A 19 10.39 -11.13 -7.59
CA THR A 19 10.29 -11.25 -6.13
C THR A 19 9.00 -11.97 -5.73
N THR A 20 8.80 -12.16 -4.43
CA THR A 20 7.63 -12.86 -3.89
C THR A 20 7.08 -12.14 -2.66
N VAL A 21 5.75 -12.18 -2.52
CA VAL A 21 5.06 -11.78 -1.30
C VAL A 21 5.42 -12.77 -0.19
N ARG A 22 5.90 -12.24 0.93
CA ARG A 22 6.27 -13.01 2.13
C ARG A 22 5.29 -12.78 3.26
N ASP A 23 4.72 -11.58 3.35
CA ASP A 23 3.84 -11.19 4.45
C ASP A 23 2.57 -10.52 3.92
N TYR A 24 1.47 -11.26 3.97
CA TYR A 24 0.15 -10.77 3.56
C TYR A 24 -0.49 -9.88 4.63
N ALA A 25 -0.13 -10.03 5.90
CA ALA A 25 -0.61 -9.18 6.97
C ALA A 25 -0.03 -7.76 6.83
N ALA A 26 1.22 -7.65 6.37
CA ALA A 26 1.83 -6.37 6.02
C ALA A 26 1.04 -5.63 4.93
N LEU A 27 0.59 -6.35 3.88
CA LEU A 27 -0.26 -5.77 2.83
C LEU A 27 -1.61 -5.31 3.40
N ALA A 28 -2.29 -6.16 4.18
CA ALA A 28 -3.56 -5.79 4.81
C ALA A 28 -3.41 -4.55 5.71
N ALA A 29 -2.37 -4.52 6.55
CA ALA A 29 -2.07 -3.40 7.42
C ALA A 29 -1.82 -2.10 6.62
N ALA A 30 -1.07 -2.16 5.53
CA ALA A 30 -0.80 -1.01 4.67
C ALA A 30 -2.06 -0.49 3.97
N ALA A 31 -2.91 -1.39 3.46
CA ALA A 31 -4.19 -1.02 2.87
C ALA A 31 -5.09 -0.33 3.91
N THR A 32 -5.26 -0.94 5.09
CA THR A 32 -6.03 -0.35 6.19
C THR A 32 -5.45 0.98 6.64
N ALA A 33 -4.12 1.12 6.76
CA ALA A 33 -3.49 2.38 7.13
C ALA A 33 -3.83 3.53 6.19
N SER A 34 -4.06 3.26 4.90
CA SER A 34 -4.47 4.28 3.92
C SER A 34 -5.96 4.62 3.97
N THR A 35 -6.82 3.66 4.35
CA THR A 35 -8.29 3.82 4.34
C THR A 35 -8.91 3.83 5.72
N ALA A 36 -8.12 3.94 6.79
CA ALA A 36 -8.60 3.82 8.16
C ALA A 36 -9.61 4.93 8.48
N THR A 37 -10.73 4.51 9.07
CA THR A 37 -11.68 5.39 9.73
C THR A 37 -11.75 4.99 11.19
N MET A 38 -11.71 5.97 12.08
CA MET A 38 -11.79 5.76 13.53
C MET A 38 -12.98 6.56 14.03
N ASP A 39 -13.97 5.88 14.61
CA ASP A 39 -15.22 6.50 15.07
C ASP A 39 -15.93 7.34 13.98
N GLY A 40 -15.89 6.84 12.73
CA GLY A 40 -16.45 7.54 11.56
C GLY A 40 -15.61 8.69 11.02
N VAL A 41 -14.50 9.07 11.67
CA VAL A 41 -13.59 10.12 11.21
C VAL A 41 -12.53 9.53 10.30
N MET A 42 -12.34 10.14 9.12
CA MET A 42 -11.22 9.77 8.25
C MET A 42 -9.90 10.11 8.95
N VAL A 43 -9.02 9.12 9.10
CA VAL A 43 -7.73 9.30 9.77
C VAL A 43 -6.82 10.24 8.98
N HIS A 44 -6.96 10.29 7.66
CA HIS A 44 -6.18 11.15 6.78
C HIS A 44 -7.05 12.24 6.16
N ALA A 45 -6.56 13.48 6.18
CA ALA A 45 -7.30 14.63 5.67
C ALA A 45 -7.29 14.72 4.14
N ASN A 46 -6.34 14.06 3.47
CA ASN A 46 -6.20 14.05 2.02
C ASN A 46 -5.53 12.77 1.50
N ALA A 47 -5.63 12.54 0.19
CA ALA A 47 -5.07 11.37 -0.47
C ALA A 47 -3.54 11.27 -0.34
N GLU A 48 -2.84 12.40 -0.22
CA GLU A 48 -1.38 12.44 -0.03
C GLU A 48 -0.95 11.89 1.33
N GLN A 49 -1.67 12.25 2.39
CA GLN A 49 -1.43 11.71 3.74
C GLN A 49 -1.71 10.21 3.78
N ALA A 50 -2.80 9.77 3.14
CA ALA A 50 -3.13 8.34 3.04
C ALA A 50 -2.08 7.54 2.25
N ALA A 51 -1.58 8.07 1.12
CA ALA A 51 -0.51 7.45 0.35
C ALA A 51 0.81 7.39 1.14
N SER A 52 1.14 8.46 1.87
CA SER A 52 2.33 8.51 2.71
C SER A 52 2.25 7.53 3.89
N ALA A 53 1.08 7.37 4.49
CA ALA A 53 0.85 6.38 5.54
C ALA A 53 1.02 4.95 5.02
N LEU A 54 0.50 4.66 3.82
CA LEU A 54 0.70 3.37 3.16
C LEU A 54 2.18 3.07 2.93
N GLN A 55 2.91 4.02 2.37
CA GLN A 55 4.36 3.90 2.13
C GLN A 55 5.10 3.61 3.44
N ASN A 56 4.83 4.42 4.47
CA ASN A 56 5.48 4.27 5.78
C ASN A 56 5.26 2.89 6.41
N VAL A 57 4.06 2.31 6.26
CA VAL A 57 3.80 0.96 6.77
C VAL A 57 4.59 -0.10 6.00
N LEU A 58 4.62 -0.03 4.67
CA LEU A 58 5.36 -1.00 3.84
C LEU A 58 6.88 -0.88 3.99
N GLU A 59 7.40 0.32 4.29
CA GLU A 59 8.82 0.52 4.59
C GLU A 59 9.22 -0.05 5.95
N ARG A 60 8.32 0.03 6.96
CA ARG A 60 8.58 -0.49 8.32
C ARG A 60 8.29 -1.97 8.45
N VAL A 61 7.33 -2.48 7.70
CA VAL A 61 6.88 -3.88 7.71
C VAL A 61 7.03 -4.45 6.30
N PRO A 62 8.18 -5.08 5.98
CA PRO A 62 8.48 -5.52 4.62
C PRO A 62 7.57 -6.68 4.19
N ALA A 63 6.71 -6.40 3.20
CA ALA A 63 5.77 -7.36 2.63
C ALA A 63 6.43 -8.34 1.64
N LEU A 64 7.50 -7.93 0.98
CA LEU A 64 8.20 -8.71 -0.06
C LEU A 64 9.55 -9.24 0.43
N ARG A 65 10.08 -10.23 -0.29
CA ARG A 65 11.42 -10.78 0.00
C ARG A 65 12.55 -9.78 -0.29
N THR A 66 12.37 -8.92 -1.29
CA THR A 66 13.34 -7.91 -1.77
C THR A 66 12.58 -6.72 -2.35
N HIS A 67 13.28 -5.61 -2.65
CA HIS A 67 12.69 -4.42 -3.32
C HIS A 67 11.53 -3.77 -2.53
N ASN A 68 11.56 -3.85 -1.19
CA ASN A 68 10.48 -3.35 -0.34
C ASN A 68 10.33 -1.81 -0.38
N LYS A 69 11.44 -1.07 -0.54
CA LYS A 69 11.39 0.40 -0.61
C LYS A 69 10.77 0.86 -1.91
N GLU A 70 11.20 0.26 -3.02
CA GLU A 70 10.68 0.50 -4.36
C GLU A 70 9.20 0.12 -4.43
N PHE A 71 8.83 -1.01 -3.83
CA PHE A 71 7.45 -1.45 -3.72
C PHE A 71 6.59 -0.46 -2.93
N ALA A 72 7.07 0.04 -1.78
CA ALA A 72 6.35 1.01 -0.97
C ALA A 72 6.08 2.31 -1.74
N VAL A 73 7.09 2.85 -2.44
CA VAL A 73 6.95 4.03 -3.30
C VAL A 73 5.98 3.77 -4.45
N PHE A 74 6.08 2.60 -5.09
CA PHE A 74 5.18 2.22 -6.18
C PHE A 74 3.72 2.18 -5.74
N CYS A 75 3.42 1.52 -4.62
CA CYS A 75 2.06 1.43 -4.09
C CYS A 75 1.49 2.79 -3.69
N ALA A 76 2.30 3.69 -3.14
CA ALA A 76 1.88 5.06 -2.84
C ALA A 76 1.49 5.83 -4.11
N ASN A 77 2.25 5.67 -5.19
CA ASN A 77 1.95 6.30 -6.48
C ASN A 77 0.67 5.72 -7.11
N VAL A 78 0.48 4.40 -7.07
CA VAL A 78 -0.76 3.76 -7.54
C VAL A 78 -1.97 4.27 -6.76
N TYR A 79 -1.85 4.39 -5.43
CA TYR A 79 -2.91 4.93 -4.57
C TYR A 79 -3.26 6.37 -4.98
N ARG A 80 -2.27 7.24 -5.15
CA ARG A 80 -2.47 8.63 -5.59
C ARG A 80 -3.26 8.67 -6.90
N GLN A 81 -2.85 7.90 -7.91
CA GLN A 81 -3.48 7.89 -9.23
C GLN A 81 -4.94 7.40 -9.18
N THR A 82 -5.24 6.39 -8.35
CA THR A 82 -6.61 5.89 -8.18
C THR A 82 -7.52 6.80 -7.36
N CYS A 83 -6.95 7.65 -6.50
CA CYS A 83 -7.72 8.66 -5.77
C CYS A 83 -8.09 9.87 -6.63
N TYR A 84 -7.31 10.20 -7.67
CA TYR A 84 -7.65 11.29 -8.61
C TYR A 84 -8.70 10.90 -9.66
N THR A 85 -8.98 9.61 -9.80
CA THR A 85 -9.97 9.08 -10.77
C THR A 85 -11.34 8.79 -10.15
N ARG A 86 -11.54 9.13 -8.87
CA ARG A 86 -12.83 9.08 -8.16
C ARG A 86 -13.36 10.49 -7.91
#